data_AF-A0A1E3W410-F1
#
_entry.id   AF-A0A1E3W410-F1
#
_cell.length_a   1.000
_cell.length_b   1.000
_cell.length_c   1.000
_cell.angle_alpha   90.00
_cell.angle_beta   90.00
_cell.angle_gamma   90.00
#
_symmetry.space_group_name_H-M   'P 1'
#
loop_
_entity.id
_entity.type
_entity.pdbx_description
1 polymer ?
#
loop_
_entity_poly.entity_id
_entity_poly.type
_entity_poly.pdbx_seq_one_letter_code
_entity_poly.pdbx_strand_id
1 'polypeptide(L)'
;MFVRDWGGIFLGLLAIGLPVTLHLVSPALAILLCAVVAVMVANFATSVVPVVLVFSYLFQNLVVAFVSPGLSSPQELDAIRAYNFVITAVVWLVLYAGYWIERKDMDPRLRRLIDFTTGALVLIGLYFCLGAVSNFVPAVVYLRNVATPFFLIQIFALVAYRGKVEFVRPLAVMAFLALMYGYAELFFQEDFYKLTNGEAYLKLGVQKSFEQGTFLEEMQQTGFVLRSYLDTMQVSLFNTPLLADWNITVSRVVGPNFHPISYAYFLVGASLILMATGRWLVPVLAVPLVLIVGSKGAVILFALCAMALFLSKYVPASRRYWFYMLILTVYAVAGIIVGIRTSDYHVVGFIGGIRGFLANPLGHGLGAGGNLSPVDGPAIGAWPNRPGTRMSESKVPSASFSTR
;
A
#
# COMPACT_ATOMS: atom_id res chain seq x y z
N MET A 1 12.48 28.95 12.99
CA MET A 1 12.82 27.97 11.93
C MET A 1 12.22 26.59 12.21
N PHE A 2 12.24 26.09 13.45
CA PHE A 2 11.59 24.82 13.86
C PHE A 2 10.06 24.77 13.67
N VAL A 3 9.35 25.87 13.91
CA VAL A 3 7.85 25.88 13.92
C VAL A 3 7.23 25.54 12.56
N ARG A 4 7.89 25.88 11.44
CA ARG A 4 7.35 25.67 10.09
C ARG A 4 7.43 24.20 9.65
N ASP A 5 8.45 23.47 10.10
CA ASP A 5 8.65 22.06 9.73
C ASP A 5 7.64 21.14 10.45
N TRP A 6 7.27 21.49 11.69
CA TRP A 6 6.25 20.77 12.48
C TRP A 6 4.82 21.09 12.06
N GLY A 7 4.56 22.28 11.51
CA GLY A 7 3.21 22.71 11.13
C GLY A 7 2.53 21.74 10.16
N GLY A 8 3.25 21.24 9.15
CA GLY A 8 2.67 20.30 8.19
C GLY A 8 2.41 18.90 8.75
N ILE A 9 3.25 18.44 9.66
CA ILE A 9 3.08 17.16 10.35
C ILE A 9 1.91 17.24 11.32
N PHE A 10 1.80 18.34 12.06
CA PHE A 10 0.68 18.61 12.95
C PHE A 10 -0.64 18.70 12.19
N LEU A 11 -0.67 19.41 11.05
CA LEU A 11 -1.85 19.42 10.17
C LEU A 11 -2.16 18.02 9.64
N GLY A 12 -1.16 17.22 9.28
CA GLY A 12 -1.33 15.82 8.90
C GLY A 12 -1.99 15.00 10.00
N LEU A 13 -1.52 15.15 11.25
CA LEU A 13 -2.09 14.50 12.42
C LEU A 13 -3.53 14.94 12.69
N LEU A 14 -3.84 16.23 12.58
CA LEU A 14 -5.22 16.72 12.73
C LEU A 14 -6.14 16.20 11.62
N ALA A 15 -5.64 16.18 10.38
CA ALA A 15 -6.40 15.76 9.21
C ALA A 15 -6.82 14.29 9.26
N ILE A 16 -6.06 13.43 9.93
CA ILE A 16 -6.43 12.02 10.15
C ILE A 16 -7.03 11.78 11.54
N GLY A 17 -6.50 12.44 12.58
CA GLY A 17 -6.89 12.26 13.97
C GLY A 17 -8.33 12.64 14.24
N LEU A 18 -8.73 13.84 13.79
CA LEU A 18 -10.09 14.32 14.05
C LEU A 18 -11.15 13.47 13.34
N PRO A 19 -11.04 13.13 12.04
CA PRO A 19 -12.03 12.26 11.42
C PRO A 19 -12.06 10.84 11.99
N VAL A 20 -10.89 10.25 12.29
CA VAL A 20 -10.81 8.89 12.87
C VAL A 20 -11.48 8.84 14.25
N THR A 21 -11.24 9.83 15.11
CA THR A 21 -11.91 9.89 16.42
C THR A 21 -13.42 10.18 16.28
N LEU A 22 -13.81 11.08 15.37
CA LEU A 22 -15.21 11.40 15.12
C LEU A 22 -16.01 10.22 14.53
N HIS A 23 -15.34 9.25 13.90
CA HIS A 23 -15.97 8.03 13.39
C HIS A 23 -16.72 7.27 14.50
N LEU A 24 -16.16 7.27 15.72
CA LEU A 24 -16.76 6.59 16.88
C LEU A 24 -18.11 7.18 17.28
N VAL A 25 -18.38 8.44 16.90
CA VAL A 25 -19.66 9.10 17.14
C VAL A 25 -20.58 8.95 15.93
N SER A 26 -20.05 9.22 14.73
CA SER A 26 -20.81 9.09 13.48
C SER A 26 -19.88 8.99 12.28
N PRO A 27 -19.94 7.87 11.51
CA PRO A 27 -19.18 7.72 10.28
C PRO A 27 -19.47 8.80 9.24
N ALA A 28 -20.71 9.29 9.17
CA ALA A 28 -21.13 10.34 8.25
C ALA A 28 -20.48 11.69 8.59
N LEU A 29 -20.46 12.07 9.88
CA LEU A 29 -19.80 13.30 10.33
C LEU A 29 -18.28 13.24 10.12
N ALA A 30 -17.67 12.08 10.30
CA ALA A 30 -16.25 11.87 10.04
C ALA A 30 -15.90 12.03 8.55
N ILE A 31 -16.72 11.51 7.63
CA ILE A 31 -16.55 11.72 6.18
C ILE A 31 -16.68 13.21 5.83
N LEU A 32 -17.69 13.89 6.39
CA LEU A 32 -17.87 15.33 6.20
C LEU A 32 -16.64 16.11 6.69
N LEU A 33 -16.12 15.75 7.87
CA LEU A 33 -14.93 16.38 8.42
C LEU A 33 -13.68 16.12 7.56
N CYS A 34 -13.51 14.90 7.01
CA CYS A 34 -12.45 14.62 6.03
C CYS A 34 -12.52 15.60 4.86
N ALA A 35 -13.72 15.79 4.30
CA ALA A 35 -13.93 16.68 3.16
C ALA A 35 -13.66 18.15 3.52
N VAL A 36 -14.17 18.63 4.66
CA VAL A 36 -13.94 20.00 5.14
C VAL A 36 -12.45 20.26 5.35
N VAL A 37 -11.76 19.38 6.08
CA VAL A 37 -10.31 19.53 6.34
C VAL A 37 -9.52 19.47 5.03
N ALA A 38 -9.86 18.55 4.12
CA ALA A 38 -9.22 18.46 2.80
C ALA A 38 -9.39 19.74 1.98
N VAL A 39 -10.59 20.32 1.93
CA VAL A 39 -10.85 21.61 1.27
C VAL A 39 -10.05 22.74 1.92
N MET A 40 -10.01 22.78 3.26
CA MET A 40 -9.25 23.80 3.98
C MET A 40 -7.74 23.68 3.71
N VAL A 41 -7.18 22.48 3.78
CA VAL A 41 -5.75 22.25 3.51
C VAL A 41 -5.42 22.59 2.05
N ALA A 42 -6.27 22.19 1.10
CA ALA A 42 -6.05 22.46 -0.32
C ALA A 42 -6.06 23.96 -0.67
N ASN A 43 -6.92 24.76 -0.03
CA ASN A 43 -7.06 26.19 -0.30
C ASN A 43 -6.13 27.08 0.54
N PHE A 44 -5.95 26.76 1.82
CA PHE A 44 -5.23 27.64 2.76
C PHE A 44 -3.81 27.16 3.08
N ALA A 45 -3.47 25.90 2.80
CA ALA A 45 -2.18 25.30 3.09
C ALA A 45 -1.65 24.46 1.91
N THR A 46 -1.85 24.93 0.67
CA THR A 46 -1.57 24.17 -0.55
C THR A 46 -0.16 23.60 -0.61
N SER A 47 0.86 24.37 -0.19
CA SER A 47 2.27 23.94 -0.20
C SER A 47 2.56 22.76 0.73
N VAL A 48 1.68 22.50 1.69
CA VAL A 48 1.80 21.46 2.72
C VAL A 48 1.00 20.21 2.36
N VAL A 49 0.12 20.27 1.36
CA VAL A 49 -0.69 19.14 0.88
C VAL A 49 0.12 17.85 0.68
N PRO A 50 1.28 17.84 -0.02
CA PRO A 50 2.11 16.65 -0.16
C PRO A 50 2.50 15.99 1.16
N VAL A 51 2.80 16.80 2.18
CA VAL A 51 3.19 16.33 3.51
C VAL A 51 1.99 15.70 4.20
N VAL A 52 0.84 16.36 4.19
CA VAL A 52 -0.41 15.86 4.80
C VAL A 52 -0.82 14.51 4.20
N LEU A 53 -0.74 14.37 2.87
CA LEU A 53 -1.10 13.12 2.20
C LEU A 53 -0.11 11.98 2.50
N VAL A 54 1.19 12.23 2.43
CA VAL A 54 2.18 11.19 2.77
C VAL A 54 2.06 10.79 4.24
N PHE A 55 1.84 11.77 5.12
CA PHE A 55 1.58 11.51 6.53
C PHE A 55 0.33 10.67 6.74
N SER A 56 -0.77 10.96 6.04
CA SER A 56 -2.03 10.22 6.18
C SER A 56 -1.89 8.77 5.71
N TYR A 57 -1.25 8.51 4.58
CA TYR A 57 -1.02 7.14 4.11
C TYR A 57 -0.07 6.35 5.03
N LEU A 58 0.83 7.03 5.74
CA LEU A 58 1.81 6.37 6.61
C LEU A 58 1.31 6.14 8.03
N PHE A 59 0.57 7.09 8.62
CA PHE A 59 0.25 7.08 10.05
C PHE A 59 -1.25 6.92 10.36
N GLN A 60 -2.16 7.00 9.38
CA GLN A 60 -3.60 6.86 9.69
C GLN A 60 -3.93 5.53 10.34
N ASN A 61 -3.33 4.43 9.90
CA ASN A 61 -3.64 3.12 10.49
C ASN A 61 -3.18 3.00 11.94
N LEU A 62 -2.12 3.72 12.34
CA LEU A 62 -1.75 3.86 13.75
C LEU A 62 -2.80 4.63 14.55
N VAL A 63 -3.32 5.73 14.01
CA VAL A 63 -4.42 6.45 14.65
C VAL A 63 -5.68 5.58 14.76
N VAL A 64 -5.98 4.80 13.71
CA VAL A 64 -7.07 3.83 13.71
C VAL A 64 -6.82 2.74 14.74
N ALA A 65 -5.58 2.27 14.91
CA ALA A 65 -5.23 1.29 15.92
C ALA A 65 -5.57 1.81 17.32
N PHE A 66 -5.20 3.06 17.66
CA PHE A 66 -5.54 3.66 18.96
C PHE A 66 -7.04 3.65 19.27
N VAL A 67 -7.90 3.87 18.27
CA VAL A 67 -9.38 3.88 18.44
C VAL A 67 -10.03 2.52 18.19
N SER A 68 -9.28 1.51 17.73
CA SER A 68 -9.82 0.22 17.32
C SER A 68 -10.59 -0.56 18.40
N PRO A 69 -10.35 -0.40 19.72
CA PRO A 69 -11.21 -1.02 20.74
C PRO A 69 -12.65 -0.50 20.72
N GLY A 70 -12.89 0.67 20.14
CA GLY A 70 -14.23 1.23 19.94
C GLY A 70 -14.92 0.79 18.66
N LEU A 71 -14.27 -0.01 17.80
CA LEU A 71 -14.84 -0.52 16.56
C LEU A 71 -15.46 -1.90 16.80
N SER A 72 -16.64 -2.12 16.22
CA SER A 72 -17.43 -3.32 16.47
C SER A 72 -17.31 -4.38 15.37
N SER A 73 -16.86 -3.99 14.17
CA SER A 73 -16.87 -4.86 12.99
C SER A 73 -15.68 -4.64 12.04
N PRO A 74 -15.29 -5.68 11.26
CA PRO A 74 -14.32 -5.54 10.19
C PRO A 74 -14.73 -4.51 9.11
N GLN A 75 -16.03 -4.31 8.88
CA GLN A 75 -16.56 -3.37 7.90
C GLN A 75 -16.33 -1.91 8.34
N GLU A 76 -16.50 -1.60 9.63
CA GLU A 76 -16.14 -0.28 10.19
C GLU A 76 -14.65 -0.01 10.04
N LEU A 77 -13.81 -1.02 10.29
CA LEU A 77 -12.37 -0.92 10.11
C LEU A 77 -11.97 -0.65 8.65
N ASP A 78 -12.62 -1.29 7.67
CA ASP A 78 -12.38 -1.03 6.25
C ASP A 78 -12.85 0.39 5.85
N ALA A 79 -13.97 0.87 6.41
CA ALA A 79 -14.51 2.20 6.16
C ALA A 79 -13.59 3.30 6.70
N ILE A 80 -13.15 3.20 7.96
CA ILE A 80 -12.27 4.21 8.58
C ILE A 80 -10.88 4.25 7.92
N ARG A 81 -10.38 3.10 7.43
CA ARG A 81 -9.14 3.03 6.64
C ARG A 81 -9.24 3.78 5.31
N ALA A 82 -10.44 4.00 4.78
CA ALA A 82 -10.65 4.72 3.52
C ALA A 82 -10.55 6.25 3.62
N TYR A 83 -10.41 6.82 4.83
CA TYR A 83 -10.39 8.28 5.02
C TYR A 83 -9.22 8.99 4.33
N ASN A 84 -8.04 8.38 4.28
CA ASN A 84 -6.89 8.91 3.52
C ASN A 84 -7.23 9.10 2.03
N PHE A 85 -8.03 8.20 1.46
CA PHE A 85 -8.48 8.28 0.07
C PHE A 85 -9.54 9.37 -0.10
N VAL A 86 -10.46 9.52 0.85
CA VAL A 86 -11.43 10.63 0.84
C VAL A 86 -10.70 11.97 0.86
N ILE A 87 -9.73 12.14 1.75
CA ILE A 87 -8.89 13.35 1.83
C ILE A 87 -8.17 13.57 0.50
N THR A 88 -7.52 12.53 -0.04
CA THR A 88 -6.81 12.60 -1.33
C THR A 88 -7.73 12.99 -2.48
N ALA A 89 -8.91 12.39 -2.57
CA ALA A 89 -9.88 12.65 -3.63
C ALA A 89 -10.45 14.07 -3.56
N VAL A 90 -10.76 14.57 -2.36
CA VAL A 90 -11.26 15.94 -2.18
C VAL A 90 -10.17 16.98 -2.46
N VAL A 91 -8.94 16.76 -1.97
CA VAL A 91 -7.78 17.60 -2.33
C VAL A 91 -7.57 17.61 -3.84
N TRP A 92 -7.63 16.43 -4.48
CA TRP A 92 -7.51 16.30 -5.92
C TRP A 92 -8.58 17.12 -6.64
N LEU A 93 -9.86 16.97 -6.27
CA LEU A 93 -10.97 17.72 -6.87
C LEU A 93 -10.79 19.23 -6.78
N VAL A 94 -10.39 19.75 -5.62
CA VAL A 94 -10.17 21.19 -5.42
C VAL A 94 -9.03 21.70 -6.32
N LEU A 95 -7.89 21.02 -6.32
CA LEU A 95 -6.74 21.43 -7.13
C LEU A 95 -7.01 21.26 -8.63
N TYR A 96 -7.72 20.21 -9.01
CA TYR A 96 -8.08 19.91 -10.40
C TYR A 96 -9.13 20.90 -10.93
N ALA A 97 -10.09 21.33 -10.12
CA ALA A 97 -10.99 22.42 -10.47
C ALA A 97 -10.21 23.73 -10.72
N GLY A 98 -9.25 24.04 -9.84
CA GLY A 98 -8.34 25.18 -10.03
C GLY A 98 -7.49 25.06 -11.30
N TYR A 99 -7.01 23.86 -11.64
CA TYR A 99 -6.32 23.59 -12.90
C TYR A 99 -7.16 24.01 -14.11
N TRP A 100 -8.45 23.68 -14.14
CA TRP A 100 -9.31 24.03 -15.28
C TRP A 100 -9.54 25.53 -15.43
N ILE A 101 -9.59 26.27 -14.33
CA ILE A 101 -9.71 27.74 -14.33
C ILE A 101 -8.44 28.38 -14.88
N GLU A 102 -7.27 27.91 -14.45
CA GLU A 102 -5.96 28.48 -14.78
C GLU A 102 -5.30 27.84 -16.02
N ARG A 103 -5.98 26.88 -16.69
CA ARG A 103 -5.39 25.99 -17.70
C ARG A 103 -4.70 26.73 -18.85
N LYS A 104 -5.21 27.91 -19.22
CA LYS A 104 -4.66 28.70 -20.34
C LYS A 104 -3.25 29.22 -20.02
N ASP A 105 -2.98 29.52 -18.76
CA ASP A 105 -1.74 30.15 -18.28
C ASP A 105 -0.70 29.14 -17.80
N MET A 106 -1.03 27.84 -17.85
CA MET A 106 -0.13 26.77 -17.41
C MET A 106 0.85 26.30 -18.47
N ASP A 107 2.05 25.88 -18.02
CA ASP A 107 3.08 25.26 -18.86
C ASP A 107 2.50 24.11 -19.72
N PRO A 108 2.64 24.14 -21.06
CA PRO A 108 2.21 23.07 -21.95
C PRO A 108 2.69 21.66 -21.57
N ARG A 109 3.85 21.50 -20.93
CA ARG A 109 4.36 20.20 -20.47
C ARG A 109 3.54 19.68 -19.30
N LEU A 110 3.27 20.52 -18.31
CA LEU A 110 2.41 20.17 -17.18
C LEU A 110 1.00 19.83 -17.66
N ARG A 111 0.42 20.65 -18.55
CA ARG A 111 -0.91 20.38 -19.11
C ARG A 111 -0.98 19.02 -19.78
N ARG A 112 0.00 18.66 -20.61
CA ARG A 112 0.05 17.33 -21.24
C ARG A 112 0.13 16.19 -20.22
N LEU A 113 0.90 16.36 -19.15
CA LEU A 113 0.96 15.37 -18.06
C LEU A 113 -0.40 15.22 -17.37
N ILE A 114 -1.04 16.33 -17.00
CA ILE A 114 -2.36 16.33 -16.34
C ILE A 114 -3.43 15.76 -17.27
N ASP A 115 -3.45 16.16 -18.55
CA ASP A 115 -4.44 15.68 -19.53
C ASP A 115 -4.26 14.17 -19.80
N PHE A 116 -3.03 13.67 -19.95
CA PHE A 116 -2.77 12.24 -20.14
C PHE A 116 -3.20 11.41 -18.92
N THR A 117 -2.81 11.84 -17.73
CA THR A 117 -3.20 11.16 -16.48
C THR A 117 -4.70 11.27 -16.20
N THR A 118 -5.36 12.36 -16.64
CA THR A 118 -6.81 12.50 -16.61
C THR A 118 -7.47 11.48 -17.55
N GLY A 119 -6.95 11.32 -18.77
CA GLY A 119 -7.46 10.30 -19.70
C GLY A 119 -7.42 8.90 -19.10
N ALA A 120 -6.34 8.55 -18.40
CA ALA A 120 -6.25 7.29 -17.65
C ALA A 120 -7.31 7.20 -16.53
N LEU A 121 -7.53 8.28 -15.77
CA LEU A 121 -8.58 8.33 -14.73
C LEU A 121 -9.99 8.19 -15.30
N VAL A 122 -10.28 8.78 -16.46
CA VAL A 122 -11.56 8.60 -17.15
C VAL A 122 -11.76 7.13 -17.51
N LEU A 123 -10.72 6.48 -18.07
CA LEU A 123 -10.78 5.06 -18.39
C LEU A 123 -11.03 4.22 -17.13
N ILE A 124 -10.28 4.47 -16.04
CA ILE A 124 -10.49 3.82 -14.74
C ILE A 124 -11.93 4.03 -14.25
N GLY A 125 -12.47 5.24 -14.39
CA GLY A 125 -13.85 5.59 -14.05
C GLY A 125 -14.88 4.78 -14.85
N LEU A 126 -14.65 4.55 -16.14
CA LEU A 126 -15.52 3.70 -16.97
C LEU A 126 -15.52 2.25 -16.50
N TYR A 127 -14.33 1.66 -16.22
CA TYR A 127 -14.25 0.32 -15.64
C TYR A 127 -14.84 0.23 -14.24
N PHE A 128 -14.75 1.31 -13.46
CA PHE A 128 -15.40 1.41 -12.17
C PHE A 128 -16.92 1.39 -12.32
N CYS A 129 -17.50 2.16 -13.23
CA CYS A 129 -18.94 2.15 -13.48
C CYS A 129 -19.43 0.75 -13.89
N LEU A 130 -18.70 0.06 -14.78
CA LEU A 130 -19.01 -1.32 -15.17
C LEU A 130 -18.95 -2.28 -13.97
N GLY A 131 -17.88 -2.18 -13.16
CA GLY A 131 -17.69 -3.04 -12.00
C GLY A 131 -18.68 -2.74 -10.87
N ALA A 132 -19.07 -1.48 -10.69
CA ALA A 132 -20.01 -1.03 -9.68
C ALA A 132 -21.43 -1.57 -9.91
N VAL A 133 -21.82 -1.76 -11.18
CA VAL A 133 -23.08 -2.42 -11.54
C VAL A 133 -23.08 -3.88 -11.12
N SER A 134 -21.93 -4.57 -11.18
CA SER A 134 -21.81 -5.97 -10.77
C SER A 134 -21.63 -6.13 -9.26
N ASN A 135 -20.66 -5.42 -8.68
CA ASN A 135 -20.38 -5.46 -7.24
C ASN A 135 -19.72 -4.15 -6.77
N PHE A 136 -20.50 -3.29 -6.12
CA PHE A 136 -20.08 -1.96 -5.71
C PHE A 136 -18.91 -1.94 -4.72
N VAL A 137 -18.92 -2.79 -3.70
CA VAL A 137 -17.94 -2.73 -2.59
C VAL A 137 -16.51 -3.04 -3.09
N PRO A 138 -16.25 -4.17 -3.79
CA PRO A 138 -14.95 -4.41 -4.41
C PRO A 138 -14.57 -3.33 -5.41
N ALA A 139 -15.51 -2.88 -6.27
CA ALA A 139 -15.23 -1.86 -7.27
C ALA A 139 -14.64 -0.58 -6.63
N VAL A 140 -15.20 -0.12 -5.51
CA VAL A 140 -14.69 1.05 -4.76
C VAL A 140 -13.30 0.79 -4.17
N VAL A 141 -13.07 -0.39 -3.60
CA VAL A 141 -11.76 -0.76 -3.02
C VAL A 141 -10.68 -0.76 -4.11
N TYR A 142 -10.97 -1.32 -5.28
CA TYR A 142 -10.04 -1.33 -6.41
C TYR A 142 -9.87 0.06 -7.04
N LEU A 143 -10.95 0.84 -7.16
CA LEU A 143 -10.87 2.23 -7.61
C LEU A 143 -9.88 3.03 -6.76
N ARG A 144 -9.97 2.91 -5.43
CA ARG A 144 -9.01 3.54 -4.52
C ARG A 144 -7.57 3.17 -4.86
N ASN A 145 -7.29 1.88 -5.03
CA ASN A 145 -5.92 1.41 -5.27
C ASN A 145 -5.36 1.87 -6.63
N VAL A 146 -6.20 1.86 -7.67
CA VAL A 146 -5.77 2.18 -9.04
C VAL A 146 -5.76 3.69 -9.31
N ALA A 147 -6.71 4.46 -8.77
CA ALA A 147 -6.79 5.91 -9.00
C ALA A 147 -5.82 6.72 -8.14
N THR A 148 -5.51 6.27 -6.91
CA THR A 148 -4.65 7.00 -5.97
C THR A 148 -3.31 7.47 -6.57
N PRO A 149 -2.53 6.62 -7.28
CA PRO A 149 -1.28 7.06 -7.90
C PRO A 149 -1.46 8.23 -8.88
N PHE A 150 -2.55 8.23 -9.66
CA PHE A 150 -2.84 9.31 -10.61
C PHE A 150 -3.26 10.59 -9.88
N PHE A 151 -4.09 10.48 -8.84
CA PHE A 151 -4.42 11.61 -7.99
C PHE A 151 -3.16 12.22 -7.37
N LEU A 152 -2.29 11.41 -6.77
CA LEU A 152 -1.05 11.88 -6.15
C LEU A 152 -0.10 12.53 -7.17
N ILE A 153 0.07 11.96 -8.37
CA ILE A 153 0.89 12.57 -9.43
C ILE A 153 0.34 13.95 -9.79
N GLN A 154 -0.96 14.06 -10.04
CA GLN A 154 -1.58 15.33 -10.42
C GLN A 154 -1.53 16.36 -9.27
N ILE A 155 -1.85 15.96 -8.04
CA ILE A 155 -1.76 16.82 -6.85
C ILE A 155 -0.34 17.36 -6.70
N PHE A 156 0.67 16.49 -6.69
CA PHE A 156 2.06 16.91 -6.46
C PHE A 156 2.56 17.82 -7.58
N ALA A 157 2.21 17.52 -8.83
CA ALA A 157 2.59 18.34 -9.98
C ALA A 157 1.94 19.74 -9.91
N LEU A 158 0.65 19.83 -9.60
CA LEU A 158 -0.08 21.10 -9.48
C LEU A 158 0.41 21.94 -8.30
N VAL A 159 0.64 21.31 -7.14
CA VAL A 159 1.16 22.00 -5.96
C VAL A 159 2.58 22.53 -6.21
N ALA A 160 3.45 21.73 -6.82
CA ALA A 160 4.82 22.15 -7.15
C ALA A 160 4.87 23.25 -8.21
N TYR A 161 3.90 23.29 -9.12
CA TYR A 161 3.79 24.37 -10.11
C TYR A 161 3.40 25.70 -9.46
N ARG A 162 2.47 25.67 -8.49
CA ARG A 162 1.93 26.87 -7.83
C ARG A 162 2.87 27.49 -6.79
N GLY A 163 3.84 26.74 -6.28
CA GLY A 163 4.75 27.29 -5.28
C GLY A 163 5.88 26.36 -4.87
N LYS A 164 6.79 26.90 -4.07
CA LYS A 164 7.91 26.13 -3.50
C LYS A 164 7.37 25.14 -2.46
N VAL A 165 7.62 23.85 -2.70
CA VAL A 165 7.26 22.78 -1.77
C VAL A 165 8.50 22.37 -0.98
N GLU A 166 8.50 22.62 0.32
CA GLU A 166 9.53 22.11 1.22
C GLU A 166 9.16 20.71 1.69
N PHE A 167 9.52 19.69 0.91
CA PHE A 167 9.16 18.30 1.21
C PHE A 167 10.23 17.55 2.02
N VAL A 168 11.52 17.86 1.80
CA VAL A 168 12.62 17.03 2.32
C VAL A 168 12.72 17.04 3.86
N ARG A 169 12.43 18.18 4.51
CA ARG A 169 12.49 18.28 5.98
C ARG A 169 11.34 17.51 6.64
N PRO A 170 10.07 17.73 6.28
CA PRO A 170 8.98 16.90 6.79
C PRO A 170 9.18 15.41 6.51
N LEU A 171 9.70 15.05 5.33
CA LEU A 171 10.03 13.65 5.00
C LEU A 171 11.05 13.06 5.95
N ALA A 172 12.10 13.81 6.32
CA ALA A 172 13.09 13.35 7.29
C ALA A 172 12.46 13.06 8.66
N VAL A 173 11.57 13.93 9.13
CA VAL A 173 10.86 13.75 10.40
C VAL A 173 9.92 12.54 10.32
N MET A 174 9.12 12.42 9.25
CA MET A 174 8.25 11.27 9.04
C MET A 174 9.03 9.95 8.99
N ALA A 175 10.16 9.94 8.28
CA ALA A 175 11.03 8.77 8.21
C ALA A 175 11.62 8.43 9.58
N PHE A 176 12.06 9.43 10.35
CA PHE A 176 12.56 9.22 11.71
C PHE A 176 11.47 8.66 12.65
N LEU A 177 10.25 9.21 12.63
CA LEU A 177 9.12 8.69 13.40
C LEU A 177 8.78 7.25 13.00
N ALA A 178 8.81 6.96 11.70
CA ALA A 178 8.57 5.63 11.16
C ALA A 178 9.66 4.63 11.58
N LEU A 179 10.93 5.06 11.66
CA LEU A 179 12.04 4.25 12.21
C LEU A 179 11.85 3.99 13.71
N MET A 180 11.54 5.03 14.49
CA MET A 180 11.28 4.88 15.93
C MET A 180 10.16 3.88 16.18
N TYR A 181 9.07 3.97 15.42
CA TYR A 181 7.98 3.01 15.46
C TYR A 181 8.46 1.59 15.17
N GLY A 182 9.18 1.39 14.04
CA GLY A 182 9.63 0.06 13.63
C GLY A 182 10.61 -0.58 14.62
N TYR A 183 11.49 0.21 15.24
CA TYR A 183 12.38 -0.28 16.29
C TYR A 183 11.64 -0.57 17.60
N ALA A 184 10.70 0.28 18.00
CA ALA A 184 9.86 0.00 19.18
C ALA A 184 9.06 -1.29 18.98
N GLU A 185 8.46 -1.46 17.80
CA GLU A 185 7.75 -2.67 17.41
C GLU A 185 8.67 -3.90 17.38
N LEU A 186 9.89 -3.77 16.86
CA LEU A 186 10.85 -4.87 16.79
C LEU A 186 11.27 -5.37 18.18
N PHE A 187 11.57 -4.46 19.11
CA PHE A 187 12.14 -4.82 20.41
C PHE A 187 11.07 -5.07 21.49
N PHE A 188 9.89 -4.47 21.36
CA PHE A 188 8.84 -4.49 22.39
C PHE A 188 7.48 -4.85 21.79
N GLN A 189 7.42 -5.77 20.82
CA GLN A 189 6.23 -6.00 19.99
C GLN A 189 4.92 -6.13 20.78
N GLU A 190 4.86 -7.03 21.76
CA GLU A 190 3.63 -7.27 22.53
C GLU A 190 3.20 -6.05 23.35
N ASP A 191 4.11 -5.47 24.14
CA ASP A 191 3.82 -4.31 24.97
C ASP A 191 3.50 -3.07 24.14
N PHE A 192 4.15 -2.94 22.98
CA PHE A 192 3.91 -1.86 22.04
C PHE A 192 2.52 -1.99 21.39
N TYR A 193 2.08 -3.20 21.05
CA TYR A 193 0.72 -3.42 20.55
C TYR A 193 -0.36 -3.24 21.62
N LYS A 194 -0.06 -3.57 22.89
CA LYS A 194 -0.96 -3.22 24.01
C LYS A 194 -1.09 -1.70 24.15
N LEU A 195 0.03 -0.97 24.08
CA LEU A 195 0.04 0.49 24.18
C LEU A 195 -0.71 1.18 23.02
N THR A 196 -0.55 0.65 21.80
CA THR A 196 -1.12 1.23 20.58
C THR A 196 -2.50 0.69 20.22
N ASN A 197 -3.03 -0.25 21.02
CA ASN A 197 -4.20 -1.05 20.67
C ASN A 197 -4.04 -1.79 19.31
N GLY A 198 -2.80 -2.07 18.90
CA GLY A 198 -2.48 -2.81 17.68
C GLY A 198 -3.06 -4.22 17.66
N GLU A 199 -3.22 -4.84 18.83
CA GLU A 199 -3.87 -6.15 18.97
C GLU A 199 -5.33 -6.12 18.49
N ALA A 200 -6.13 -5.14 18.94
CA ALA A 200 -7.54 -5.02 18.54
C ALA A 200 -7.66 -4.77 17.03
N TYR A 201 -6.79 -3.90 16.49
CA TYR A 201 -6.70 -3.64 15.05
C TYR A 201 -6.38 -4.92 14.24
N LEU A 202 -5.39 -5.70 14.68
CA LEU A 202 -4.96 -6.91 13.99
C LEU A 202 -6.04 -8.00 14.10
N LYS A 203 -6.67 -8.18 15.27
CA LYS A 203 -7.76 -9.15 15.46
C LYS A 203 -8.94 -8.89 14.52
N LEU A 204 -9.39 -7.64 14.40
CA LEU A 204 -10.45 -7.26 13.46
C LEU A 204 -10.04 -7.54 12.00
N GLY A 205 -8.76 -7.36 11.67
CA GLY A 205 -8.21 -7.71 10.35
C GLY A 205 -8.21 -9.22 10.07
N VAL A 206 -7.80 -10.02 11.07
CA VAL A 206 -7.70 -11.48 10.97
C VAL A 206 -9.09 -12.14 10.98
N GLN A 207 -10.07 -11.57 11.70
CA GLN A 207 -11.45 -12.06 11.71
C GLN A 207 -12.03 -12.18 10.30
N LYS A 208 -11.74 -11.21 9.43
CA LYS A 208 -12.16 -11.24 8.02
C LYS A 208 -11.61 -12.45 7.27
N SER A 209 -10.35 -12.83 7.51
CA SER A 209 -9.72 -14.00 6.89
C SER A 209 -10.30 -15.32 7.42
N PHE A 210 -10.71 -15.36 8.70
CA PHE A 210 -11.48 -16.50 9.25
C PHE A 210 -12.85 -16.63 8.60
N GLU A 211 -13.60 -15.52 8.49
CA GLU A 211 -14.94 -15.49 7.87
C GLU A 211 -14.90 -15.90 6.39
N GLN A 212 -13.78 -15.67 5.71
CA GLN A 212 -13.58 -16.03 4.30
C GLN A 212 -13.08 -17.46 4.07
N GLY A 213 -12.87 -18.26 5.13
CA GLY A 213 -12.42 -19.66 5.01
C GLY A 213 -10.97 -19.86 4.57
N THR A 214 -10.23 -18.78 4.28
CA THR A 214 -8.83 -18.84 3.84
C THR A 214 -7.91 -19.63 4.78
N PHE A 215 -8.13 -19.55 6.09
CA PHE A 215 -7.36 -20.31 7.06
C PHE A 215 -7.71 -21.79 7.13
N LEU A 216 -8.94 -22.16 6.77
CA LEU A 216 -9.30 -23.58 6.65
C LEU A 216 -8.53 -24.22 5.50
N GLU A 217 -8.39 -23.51 4.37
CA GLU A 217 -7.57 -23.96 3.25
C GLU A 217 -6.09 -24.04 3.61
N GLU A 218 -5.54 -23.04 4.29
CA GLU A 218 -4.15 -23.03 4.73
C GLU A 218 -3.85 -24.16 5.72
N MET A 219 -4.74 -24.39 6.70
CA MET A 219 -4.64 -25.50 7.64
C MET A 219 -4.69 -26.86 6.92
N GLN A 220 -5.57 -27.01 5.93
CA GLN A 220 -5.64 -28.25 5.14
C GLN A 220 -4.38 -28.49 4.30
N GLN A 221 -3.75 -27.43 3.79
CA GLN A 221 -2.57 -27.53 2.93
C GLN A 221 -1.27 -27.70 3.71
N THR A 222 -1.14 -27.04 4.86
CA THR A 222 0.13 -26.93 5.60
C THR A 222 0.12 -27.64 6.95
N GLY A 223 -1.06 -27.97 7.48
CA GLY A 223 -1.23 -28.45 8.85
C GLY A 223 -1.02 -27.38 9.92
N PHE A 224 -0.79 -26.12 9.53
CA PHE A 224 -0.58 -25.01 10.46
C PHE A 224 -1.90 -24.57 11.08
N VAL A 225 -1.93 -24.47 12.41
CA VAL A 225 -3.09 -24.02 13.18
C VAL A 225 -2.79 -22.68 13.83
N LEU A 226 -3.54 -21.65 13.46
CA LEU A 226 -3.45 -20.34 14.08
C LEU A 226 -3.95 -20.38 15.52
N ARG A 227 -3.07 -20.03 16.46
CA ARG A 227 -3.36 -19.93 17.89
C ARG A 227 -3.58 -18.47 18.29
N SER A 228 -2.92 -17.54 17.61
CA SER A 228 -2.99 -16.10 17.88
C SER A 228 -2.84 -15.28 16.59
N TYR A 229 -3.21 -14.00 16.65
CA TYR A 229 -2.93 -13.05 15.56
C TYR A 229 -1.41 -12.89 15.32
N LEU A 230 -0.57 -13.11 16.35
CA LEU A 230 0.89 -13.07 16.23
C LEU A 230 1.43 -14.13 15.28
N ASP A 231 0.75 -15.26 15.16
CA ASP A 231 1.15 -16.34 14.24
C ASP A 231 1.05 -15.87 12.78
N THR A 232 0.10 -14.97 12.47
CA THR A 232 -0.03 -14.36 11.13
C THR A 232 1.11 -13.38 10.81
N MET A 233 1.88 -12.98 11.82
CA MET A 233 3.02 -12.07 11.70
C MET A 233 4.35 -12.82 11.56
N GLN A 234 4.37 -14.12 11.85
CA GLN A 234 5.57 -14.94 11.66
C GLN A 234 5.69 -15.32 10.18
N VAL A 235 6.83 -14.98 9.60
CA VAL A 235 7.13 -15.34 8.21
C VAL A 235 8.53 -15.92 8.11
N SER A 236 8.70 -16.87 7.18
CA SER A 236 10.04 -17.27 6.75
C SER A 236 10.78 -16.03 6.21
N LEU A 237 12.04 -15.88 6.61
CA LEU A 237 12.87 -14.76 6.17
C LEU A 237 12.88 -14.67 4.63
N PHE A 238 12.49 -13.50 4.12
CA PHE A 238 12.25 -13.22 2.71
C PHE A 238 11.15 -14.03 2.03
N ASN A 239 10.48 -15.02 2.63
CA ASN A 239 9.46 -15.84 1.95
C ASN A 239 9.97 -16.43 0.61
N THR A 240 11.17 -17.02 0.61
CA THR A 240 11.80 -17.58 -0.59
C THR A 240 12.08 -19.08 -0.43
N PRO A 241 11.73 -19.93 -1.42
CA PRO A 241 12.10 -21.34 -1.41
C PRO A 241 13.61 -21.56 -1.29
N LEU A 242 14.41 -20.61 -1.78
CA LEU A 242 15.87 -20.67 -1.76
C LEU A 242 16.50 -20.67 -0.35
N LEU A 243 15.76 -20.20 0.66
CA LEU A 243 16.19 -20.16 2.05
C LEU A 243 15.28 -20.99 2.96
N ALA A 244 14.39 -21.80 2.36
CA ALA A 244 13.43 -22.61 3.11
C ALA A 244 14.14 -23.62 4.03
N ASP A 245 15.27 -24.17 3.58
CA ASP A 245 16.06 -25.15 4.34
C ASP A 245 16.65 -24.59 5.64
N TRP A 246 16.76 -23.26 5.77
CA TRP A 246 17.35 -22.63 6.95
C TRP A 246 16.34 -22.43 8.08
N ASN A 247 15.04 -22.58 7.80
CA ASN A 247 13.94 -22.46 8.75
C ASN A 247 14.01 -21.21 9.67
N ILE A 248 14.55 -20.10 9.16
CA ILE A 248 14.64 -18.84 9.90
C ILE A 248 13.28 -18.15 9.80
N THR A 249 12.54 -18.14 10.91
CA THR A 249 11.31 -17.38 11.06
C THR A 249 11.60 -16.05 11.76
N VAL A 250 11.01 -14.98 11.25
CA VAL A 250 11.10 -13.65 11.85
C VAL A 250 9.69 -13.11 12.09
N SER A 251 9.51 -12.43 13.22
CA SER A 251 8.29 -11.66 13.45
C SER A 251 8.34 -10.42 12.56
N ARG A 252 7.38 -10.33 11.64
CA ARG A 252 7.34 -9.27 10.64
C ARG A 252 6.85 -7.97 11.28
N VAL A 253 7.72 -6.97 11.29
CA VAL A 253 7.40 -5.58 11.64
C VAL A 253 6.43 -5.01 10.61
N VAL A 254 5.26 -4.51 11.03
CA VAL A 254 4.23 -3.98 10.12
C VAL A 254 4.31 -2.47 9.92
N GLY A 255 4.96 -1.76 10.84
CA GLY A 255 5.11 -0.31 10.78
C GLY A 255 3.83 0.46 11.13
N PRO A 256 3.87 1.80 11.12
CA PRO A 256 2.75 2.65 11.55
C PRO A 256 1.54 2.60 10.60
N ASN A 257 1.74 2.10 9.38
CA ASN A 257 0.65 1.87 8.43
C ASN A 257 0.04 0.47 8.56
N PHE A 258 0.50 -0.36 9.49
CA PHE A 258 0.09 -1.76 9.65
C PHE A 258 0.16 -2.56 8.34
N HIS A 259 1.10 -2.22 7.46
CA HIS A 259 1.26 -2.86 6.17
C HIS A 259 2.75 -3.03 5.84
N PRO A 260 3.34 -4.20 6.16
CA PRO A 260 4.80 -4.40 6.18
C PRO A 260 5.47 -4.08 4.84
N ILE A 261 4.87 -4.50 3.73
CA ILE A 261 5.41 -4.24 2.38
C ILE A 261 5.48 -2.73 2.09
N SER A 262 4.35 -2.03 2.24
CA SER A 262 4.25 -0.58 2.07
C SER A 262 5.16 0.19 3.03
N TYR A 263 5.31 -0.28 4.27
CA TYR A 263 6.25 0.28 5.25
C TYR A 263 7.71 0.19 4.76
N ALA A 264 8.14 -0.98 4.29
CA ALA A 264 9.47 -1.16 3.73
C ALA A 264 9.71 -0.26 2.50
N TYR A 265 8.74 -0.16 1.59
CA TYR A 265 8.85 0.74 0.43
C TYR A 265 8.92 2.22 0.84
N PHE A 266 8.17 2.64 1.86
CA PHE A 266 8.30 3.99 2.41
C PHE A 266 9.71 4.24 2.96
N LEU A 267 10.23 3.34 3.81
CA LEU A 267 11.59 3.47 4.36
C LEU A 267 12.64 3.55 3.26
N VAL A 268 12.55 2.70 2.24
CA VAL A 268 13.47 2.70 1.10
C VAL A 268 13.35 3.99 0.30
N GLY A 269 12.15 4.40 -0.08
CA GLY A 269 11.91 5.62 -0.84
C GLY A 269 12.39 6.88 -0.10
N ALA A 270 12.04 7.01 1.18
CA ALA A 270 12.51 8.10 2.03
C ALA A 270 14.04 8.08 2.16
N SER A 271 14.64 6.90 2.38
CA SER A 271 16.10 6.75 2.49
C SER A 271 16.82 7.19 1.22
N LEU A 272 16.32 6.84 0.04
CA LEU A 272 16.93 7.24 -1.24
C LEU A 272 16.91 8.76 -1.41
N ILE A 273 15.80 9.43 -1.09
CA ILE A 273 15.67 10.90 -1.16
C ILE A 273 16.58 11.57 -0.12
N LEU A 274 16.61 11.06 1.11
CA LEU A 274 17.44 11.62 2.18
C LEU A 274 18.93 11.41 1.92
N MET A 275 19.33 10.26 1.39
CA MET A 275 20.69 9.98 0.94
C MET A 275 21.12 10.93 -0.18
N ALA A 276 20.25 11.15 -1.18
CA ALA A 276 20.51 12.10 -2.27
C ALA A 276 20.65 13.56 -1.79
N THR A 277 20.12 13.89 -0.60
CA THR A 277 20.25 15.22 0.03
C THR A 277 21.32 15.27 1.13
N GLY A 278 22.14 14.22 1.27
CA GLY A 278 23.28 14.17 2.19
C GLY A 278 22.93 13.75 3.63
N ARG A 279 21.72 13.26 3.89
CA ARG A 279 21.26 12.81 5.23
C ARG A 279 21.32 11.29 5.33
N TRP A 280 22.47 10.78 5.76
CA TRP A 280 22.78 9.34 5.76
C TRP A 280 22.27 8.56 6.96
N LEU A 281 21.97 9.23 8.08
CA LEU A 281 21.57 8.57 9.32
C LEU A 281 20.30 7.73 9.15
N VAL A 282 19.27 8.29 8.53
CA VAL A 282 18.00 7.59 8.30
C VAL A 282 18.18 6.34 7.41
N PRO A 283 18.85 6.42 6.24
CA PRO A 283 19.19 5.24 5.43
C PRO A 283 19.90 4.13 6.20
N VAL A 284 20.92 4.49 6.99
CA VAL A 284 21.70 3.49 7.75
C VAL A 284 20.82 2.76 8.77
N LEU A 285 19.98 3.50 9.49
CA LEU A 285 19.03 2.94 10.46
C LEU A 285 17.86 2.20 9.79
N ALA A 286 17.53 2.50 8.53
CA ALA A 286 16.46 1.81 7.82
C ALA A 286 16.86 0.39 7.37
N VAL A 287 18.14 0.14 7.08
CA VAL A 287 18.60 -1.15 6.53
C VAL A 287 18.21 -2.35 7.41
N PRO A 288 18.49 -2.36 8.73
CA PRO A 288 18.11 -3.50 9.58
C PRO A 288 16.60 -3.76 9.56
N LEU A 289 15.79 -2.71 9.66
CA LEU A 289 14.33 -2.83 9.65
C LEU A 289 13.82 -3.36 8.30
N VAL A 290 14.31 -2.84 7.17
CA VAL A 290 13.89 -3.32 5.83
C VAL A 290 14.23 -4.81 5.64
N LEU A 291 15.36 -5.27 6.16
CA LEU A 291 15.73 -6.69 6.12
C LEU A 291 14.79 -7.54 6.99
N ILE A 292 14.48 -7.10 8.20
CA ILE A 292 13.60 -7.84 9.15
C ILE A 292 12.15 -7.87 8.66
N VAL A 293 11.65 -6.78 8.07
CA VAL A 293 10.32 -6.75 7.44
C VAL A 293 10.19 -7.83 6.35
N GLY A 294 11.31 -8.23 5.73
CA GLY A 294 11.37 -9.37 4.81
C GLY A 294 10.76 -9.07 3.43
N SER A 295 10.62 -7.80 3.04
CA SER A 295 10.13 -7.42 1.71
C SER A 295 11.25 -7.53 0.67
N LYS A 296 11.27 -8.65 -0.09
CA LYS A 296 12.24 -8.87 -1.18
C LYS A 296 12.33 -7.67 -2.13
N GLY A 297 11.16 -7.18 -2.56
CA GLY A 297 11.08 -6.08 -3.53
C GLY A 297 11.67 -4.78 -3.01
N ALA A 298 11.45 -4.45 -1.73
CA ALA A 298 12.03 -3.25 -1.13
C ALA A 298 13.56 -3.35 -1.00
N VAL A 299 14.09 -4.51 -0.58
CA VAL A 299 15.54 -4.75 -0.49
C VAL A 299 16.20 -4.64 -1.86
N ILE A 300 15.63 -5.27 -2.88
CA ILE A 300 16.14 -5.22 -4.25
C ILE A 300 16.09 -3.79 -4.79
N LEU A 301 14.98 -3.08 -4.58
CA LEU A 301 14.85 -1.67 -4.97
C LEU A 301 15.94 -0.82 -4.31
N PHE A 302 16.14 -0.96 -3.00
CA PHE A 302 17.17 -0.22 -2.27
C PHE A 302 18.57 -0.52 -2.83
N ALA A 303 18.92 -1.79 -3.02
CA ALA A 303 20.21 -2.21 -3.56
C ALA A 303 20.44 -1.67 -4.97
N LEU A 304 19.45 -1.79 -5.87
CA LEU A 304 19.55 -1.30 -7.24
C LEU A 304 19.66 0.22 -7.29
N CYS A 305 18.89 0.95 -6.49
CA CYS A 305 18.97 2.40 -6.44
C CYS A 305 20.26 2.91 -5.79
N ALA A 306 20.74 2.28 -4.72
CA ALA A 306 22.04 2.59 -4.13
C ALA A 306 23.18 2.33 -5.11
N MET A 307 23.14 1.19 -5.81
CA MET A 307 24.08 0.87 -6.89
C MET A 307 23.99 1.89 -8.03
N ALA A 308 22.78 2.29 -8.46
CA ALA A 308 22.61 3.30 -9.50
C ALA A 308 23.18 4.67 -9.08
N LEU A 309 22.98 5.08 -7.83
CA LEU A 309 23.57 6.31 -7.28
C LEU A 309 25.10 6.23 -7.24
N PHE A 310 25.66 5.08 -6.87
CA PHE A 310 27.11 4.85 -6.89
C PHE A 310 27.66 4.88 -8.33
N LEU A 311 27.07 4.11 -9.24
CA LEU A 311 27.46 4.00 -10.65
C LEU A 311 27.26 5.31 -11.42
N SER A 312 26.35 6.18 -10.97
CA SER A 312 26.14 7.49 -11.60
C SER A 312 27.43 8.32 -11.62
N LYS A 313 28.37 8.10 -10.70
CA LYS A 313 29.68 8.77 -10.69
C LYS A 313 30.59 8.36 -11.85
N TYR A 314 30.39 7.16 -12.40
CA TYR A 314 31.25 6.55 -13.41
C TYR A 314 30.59 6.44 -14.79
N VAL A 315 29.25 6.47 -14.84
CA VAL A 315 28.47 6.32 -16.07
C VAL A 315 28.00 7.70 -16.58
N PRO A 316 28.27 8.07 -17.84
CA PRO A 316 27.75 9.31 -18.44
C PRO A 316 26.22 9.37 -18.39
N ALA A 317 25.66 10.56 -18.15
CA ALA A 317 24.21 10.74 -18.00
C ALA A 317 23.38 10.15 -19.16
N SER A 318 23.88 10.25 -20.40
CA SER A 318 23.23 9.70 -21.60
C SER A 318 23.07 8.17 -21.60
N ARG A 319 23.92 7.44 -20.86
CA ARG A 319 23.90 5.96 -20.79
C ARG A 319 23.19 5.44 -19.54
N ARG A 320 23.00 6.26 -18.50
CA ARG A 320 22.37 5.85 -17.23
C ARG A 320 20.95 5.31 -17.43
N TYR A 321 20.16 5.97 -18.28
CA TYR A 321 18.80 5.54 -18.60
C TYR A 321 18.77 4.14 -19.21
N TRP A 322 19.62 3.87 -20.21
CA TRP A 322 19.69 2.58 -20.86
C TRP A 322 20.16 1.46 -19.92
N PHE A 323 21.13 1.74 -19.06
CA PHE A 323 21.58 0.78 -18.05
C PHE A 323 20.46 0.45 -17.06
N TYR A 324 19.71 1.45 -16.61
CA TYR A 324 18.55 1.25 -15.76
C TYR A 324 17.46 0.41 -16.45
N MET A 325 17.14 0.72 -17.71
CA MET A 325 16.20 -0.07 -18.51
C MET A 325 16.65 -1.51 -18.66
N LEU A 326 17.93 -1.75 -18.95
CA LEU A 326 18.49 -3.09 -19.07
C LEU A 326 18.33 -3.89 -17.76
N ILE A 327 18.70 -3.31 -16.63
CA ILE A 327 18.55 -3.97 -15.32
C ILE A 327 17.09 -4.30 -15.03
N LEU A 328 16.17 -3.35 -15.25
CA LEU A 328 14.74 -3.58 -15.05
C LEU A 328 14.20 -4.68 -15.96
N THR A 329 14.63 -4.72 -17.23
CA THR A 329 14.26 -5.78 -18.16
C THR A 329 14.78 -7.13 -17.69
N VAL A 330 16.06 -7.23 -17.31
CA VAL A 330 16.64 -8.48 -16.79
C VAL A 330 15.92 -8.93 -15.52
N TYR A 331 15.63 -8.02 -14.60
CA TYR A 331 14.90 -8.31 -13.37
C TYR A 331 13.47 -8.80 -13.66
N ALA A 332 12.74 -8.11 -14.54
CA ALA A 332 11.38 -8.50 -14.91
C ALA A 332 11.36 -9.88 -15.60
N VAL A 333 12.26 -10.12 -16.54
CA VAL A 333 12.38 -11.42 -17.24
C VAL A 333 12.72 -12.53 -16.26
N ALA A 334 13.72 -12.33 -15.39
CA ALA A 334 14.10 -13.30 -14.37
C ALA A 334 12.95 -13.58 -13.41
N GLY A 335 12.25 -12.54 -12.94
CA GLY A 335 11.08 -12.68 -12.06
C GLY A 335 9.94 -13.46 -12.70
N ILE A 336 9.64 -13.22 -13.98
CA ILE A 336 8.63 -13.99 -14.73
C ILE A 336 9.06 -15.45 -14.88
N ILE A 337 10.30 -15.72 -15.30
CA ILE A 337 10.79 -17.10 -15.49
C ILE A 337 10.76 -17.87 -14.18
N VAL A 338 11.29 -17.29 -13.10
CA VAL A 338 11.30 -17.92 -11.77
C VAL A 338 9.87 -18.12 -11.28
N GLY A 339 9.02 -17.09 -11.38
CA GLY A 339 7.63 -17.18 -10.92
C GLY A 339 6.80 -18.21 -11.68
N ILE A 340 7.02 -18.39 -12.98
CA ILE A 340 6.40 -19.49 -13.75
C ILE A 340 6.86 -20.84 -13.21
N ARG A 341 8.16 -21.02 -12.94
CA ARG A 341 8.71 -22.29 -12.44
C ARG A 341 8.23 -22.62 -11.03
N THR A 342 8.05 -21.63 -10.18
CA THR A 342 7.61 -21.80 -8.79
C THR A 342 6.09 -21.71 -8.63
N SER A 343 5.33 -21.56 -9.72
CA SER A 343 3.89 -21.31 -9.69
C SER A 343 3.51 -20.13 -8.79
N ASP A 344 4.30 -19.05 -8.83
CA ASP A 344 4.04 -17.83 -8.05
C ASP A 344 2.71 -17.20 -8.49
N TYR A 345 1.80 -17.07 -7.54
CA TYR A 345 0.45 -16.56 -7.76
C TYR A 345 0.42 -15.15 -8.35
N HIS A 346 1.42 -14.31 -8.10
CA HIS A 346 1.50 -12.98 -8.72
C HIS A 346 1.82 -13.06 -10.21
N VAL A 347 2.73 -13.95 -10.62
CA VAL A 347 3.09 -14.11 -12.03
C VAL A 347 1.96 -14.81 -12.78
N VAL A 348 1.35 -15.82 -12.16
CA VAL A 348 0.15 -16.48 -12.71
C VAL A 348 -1.00 -15.48 -12.83
N GLY A 349 -1.24 -14.67 -11.82
CA GLY A 349 -2.26 -13.61 -11.83
C GLY A 349 -1.99 -12.55 -12.90
N PHE A 350 -0.73 -12.13 -13.08
CA PHE A 350 -0.34 -11.19 -14.13
C PHE A 350 -0.59 -11.73 -15.54
N ILE A 351 -0.13 -12.96 -15.81
CA ILE A 351 -0.33 -13.61 -17.11
C ILE A 351 -1.83 -13.87 -17.35
N GLY A 352 -2.55 -14.30 -16.31
CA GLY A 352 -3.99 -14.49 -16.31
C GLY A 352 -4.74 -13.19 -16.64
N GLY A 353 -4.36 -12.07 -16.01
CA GLY A 353 -4.93 -10.75 -16.26
C GLY A 353 -4.70 -10.28 -17.69
N ILE A 354 -3.50 -10.45 -18.25
CA ILE A 354 -3.22 -10.11 -19.65
C ILE A 354 -4.08 -10.95 -20.59
N ARG A 355 -4.13 -12.28 -20.38
CA ARG A 355 -4.93 -13.17 -21.22
C ARG A 355 -6.43 -12.87 -21.10
N GLY A 356 -6.92 -12.61 -19.89
CA GLY A 356 -8.30 -12.22 -19.63
C GLY A 356 -8.67 -10.91 -20.33
N PHE A 357 -7.80 -9.90 -20.24
CA PHE A 357 -7.98 -8.64 -20.94
C PHE A 357 -7.99 -8.81 -22.46
N LEU A 358 -7.08 -9.62 -23.02
CA LEU A 358 -7.05 -9.87 -24.47
C LEU A 358 -8.28 -10.65 -24.95
N ALA A 359 -8.81 -11.57 -24.14
CA ALA A 359 -9.98 -12.36 -24.47
C ALA A 359 -11.28 -11.56 -24.34
N ASN A 360 -11.39 -10.70 -23.33
CA ASN A 360 -12.54 -9.84 -23.09
C ASN A 360 -12.08 -8.45 -22.62
N PRO A 361 -11.75 -7.52 -23.53
CA PRO A 361 -11.18 -6.22 -23.17
C PRO A 361 -12.07 -5.41 -22.22
N LEU A 362 -13.39 -5.43 -22.43
CA LEU A 362 -14.35 -4.74 -21.56
C LEU A 362 -14.46 -5.41 -20.18
N GLY A 363 -14.26 -6.73 -20.12
CA GLY A 363 -14.25 -7.49 -18.88
C GLY A 363 -15.57 -7.42 -18.12
N HIS A 364 -15.46 -7.55 -16.79
CA HIS A 364 -16.53 -7.29 -15.83
C HIS A 364 -16.26 -6.02 -15.00
N GLY A 365 -15.47 -5.08 -15.54
CA GLY A 365 -15.08 -3.85 -14.83
C GLY A 365 -14.03 -4.05 -13.73
N LEU A 366 -13.99 -3.13 -12.77
CA LEU A 366 -13.14 -3.16 -11.56
C LEU A 366 -13.84 -3.90 -10.41
N GLY A 367 -13.15 -4.79 -9.71
CA GLY A 367 -13.71 -5.52 -8.55
C GLY A 367 -13.65 -7.04 -8.70
N ALA A 368 -14.35 -7.77 -7.83
CA ALA A 368 -14.50 -9.23 -7.91
C ALA A 368 -15.24 -9.61 -9.21
N GLY A 369 -14.74 -10.60 -9.95
CA GLY A 369 -15.17 -10.91 -11.33
C GLY A 369 -14.49 -10.09 -12.44
N GLY A 370 -13.91 -8.93 -12.13
CA GLY A 370 -13.30 -8.02 -13.12
C GLY A 370 -12.02 -8.57 -13.76
N ASN A 371 -11.60 -7.98 -14.90
CA ASN A 371 -10.29 -8.27 -15.54
C ASN A 371 -9.07 -7.97 -14.63
N LEU A 372 -9.32 -7.35 -13.49
CA LEU A 372 -8.34 -6.99 -12.45
C LEU A 372 -8.65 -7.69 -11.09
N SER A 373 -9.58 -8.64 -11.07
CA SER A 373 -9.85 -9.52 -9.92
C SER A 373 -8.81 -10.64 -9.85
N PRO A 374 -8.22 -10.92 -8.68
CA PRO A 374 -7.44 -12.13 -8.46
C PRO A 374 -8.27 -13.43 -8.50
N VAL A 375 -9.61 -13.34 -8.41
CA VAL A 375 -10.45 -14.48 -8.02
C VAL A 375 -11.13 -15.20 -9.19
N ASP A 376 -11.22 -14.62 -10.38
CA ASP A 376 -12.05 -15.19 -11.46
C ASP A 376 -11.33 -15.30 -12.81
N GLY A 377 -10.10 -15.83 -12.79
CA GLY A 377 -9.55 -16.46 -13.99
C GLY A 377 -10.36 -17.74 -14.30
N PRO A 378 -10.59 -18.09 -15.58
CA PRO A 378 -11.31 -19.32 -15.92
C PRO A 378 -10.64 -20.48 -15.21
N ALA A 379 -11.43 -21.19 -14.39
CA ALA A 379 -11.08 -22.39 -13.63
C ALA A 379 -9.57 -22.68 -13.60
N ILE A 380 -8.94 -22.40 -12.46
CA ILE A 380 -7.58 -22.85 -12.12
C ILE A 380 -7.45 -24.41 -12.20
N GLY A 381 -8.54 -25.13 -12.49
CA GLY A 381 -8.54 -26.54 -12.90
C GLY A 381 -8.06 -26.85 -14.33
N ALA A 382 -7.79 -25.86 -15.19
CA ALA A 382 -7.41 -26.10 -16.59
C ALA A 382 -5.92 -25.86 -16.91
N TRP A 383 -5.01 -25.92 -15.93
CA TRP A 383 -3.57 -25.97 -16.21
C TRP A 383 -3.13 -27.45 -16.30
N PRO A 384 -2.61 -27.93 -17.45
CA PRO A 384 -2.33 -29.35 -17.67
C PRO A 384 -1.23 -29.95 -16.77
N ASN A 385 -0.55 -29.14 -15.95
CA ASN A 385 0.62 -29.56 -15.17
C ASN A 385 0.58 -29.00 -13.74
N ARG A 386 -0.46 -29.30 -12.96
CA ARG A 386 -0.34 -29.31 -11.49
C ARG A 386 0.25 -30.66 -11.07
N PRO A 387 1.50 -30.74 -10.58
CA PRO A 387 1.95 -31.91 -9.85
C PRO A 387 1.24 -31.88 -8.50
N GLY A 388 0.17 -32.66 -8.33
CA GLY A 388 -0.50 -32.81 -7.03
C GLY A 388 -1.97 -33.23 -7.05
N THR A 389 -2.70 -33.09 -8.15
CA THR A 389 -4.11 -33.52 -8.19
C THR A 389 -4.25 -34.97 -8.67
N ARG A 390 -3.88 -35.91 -7.80
CA ARG A 390 -4.40 -37.29 -7.81
C ARG A 390 -4.74 -37.72 -6.39
N MET A 391 -6.04 -38.00 -6.18
CA MET A 391 -6.66 -38.73 -5.06
C MET A 391 -6.69 -37.99 -3.71
N SER A 392 -7.73 -38.07 -2.87
CA SER A 392 -8.86 -39.00 -2.79
C SER A 392 -10.04 -38.33 -2.08
N GLU A 393 -11.25 -38.74 -2.46
CA GLU A 393 -12.45 -38.60 -1.63
C GLU A 393 -12.18 -39.27 -0.27
N SER A 394 -12.15 -38.48 0.81
CA SER A 394 -12.35 -39.03 2.15
C SER A 394 -13.30 -38.11 2.94
N LYS A 395 -14.39 -38.72 3.40
CA LYS A 395 -15.40 -38.10 4.26
C LYS A 395 -14.75 -37.67 5.56
N VAL A 396 -14.80 -36.38 5.88
CA VAL A 396 -14.44 -35.87 7.21
C VAL A 396 -15.66 -35.96 8.13
N PRO A 397 -15.56 -36.54 9.34
CA PRO A 397 -16.64 -36.55 10.32
C PRO A 397 -16.80 -35.17 10.95
N SER A 398 -18.05 -34.74 11.17
CA SER A 398 -18.42 -33.55 11.91
C SER A 398 -17.94 -33.64 13.37
N ALA A 399 -17.02 -32.75 13.77
CA ALA A 399 -16.67 -32.53 15.17
C ALA A 399 -17.34 -31.25 15.68
N SER A 400 -18.24 -31.40 16.64
CA SER A 400 -18.85 -30.32 17.40
C SER A 400 -17.84 -29.76 18.41
N PHE A 401 -17.61 -28.44 18.38
CA PHE A 401 -16.86 -27.75 19.44
C PHE A 401 -17.80 -27.42 20.60
N SER A 402 -17.52 -27.97 21.78
CA SER A 402 -18.10 -27.50 23.05
C SER A 402 -17.29 -26.32 23.57
N THR A 403 -17.98 -25.24 23.91
CA THR A 403 -17.43 -24.08 24.61
C THR A 403 -17.06 -24.43 26.05
N ARG A 404 -15.83 -24.11 26.45
CA ARG A 404 -15.46 -23.71 27.81
C ARG A 404 -14.47 -22.57 27.75
#